data_AF-A0A975CA84-F1
#
_entry.id   AF-A0A975CA84-F1
#
_cell.length_a   1.000
_cell.length_b   1.000
_cell.length_c   1.000
_cell.angle_alpha   90.00
_cell.angle_beta   90.00
_cell.angle_gamma   90.00
#
_symmetry.space_group_name_H-M   'P 1'
#
loop_
_entity.id
_entity.type
_entity.pdbx_description
1 polymer ?
#
loop_
_entity_poly.entity_id
_entity_poly.type
_entity_poly.pdbx_seq_one_letter_code
_entity_poly.pdbx_strand_id
1 'polypeptide(L)'
;MKSYNSVTKFIGISLVILAFLNIFKIVSLTPVYLMGFSIAALFFTINDFVEFKSDEKTDPFAFKKTKITLLFFAIIAFMIIPFLSVEWSEAFIENVNTFTILCSIGVVFFVIGLKQEKIADEKLKKLMDDIAKETIEKFIEDELPKRAQQAVNETDIKERIQRAKEEIENDKN
;
A
#
# COMPACT_ATOMS: atom_id res chain seq x y z
N MET A 1 16.96 -2.25 -4.11
CA MET A 1 15.89 -2.18 -3.09
C MET A 1 15.83 -3.38 -2.13
N LYS A 2 16.30 -4.60 -2.49
CA LYS A 2 16.32 -5.77 -1.58
C LYS A 2 17.26 -5.64 -0.35
N SER A 3 18.35 -4.89 -0.45
CA SER A 3 19.39 -4.82 0.60
C SER A 3 19.00 -3.97 1.82
N TYR A 4 18.26 -2.86 1.62
CA TYR A 4 17.77 -2.01 2.72
C TYR A 4 16.87 -2.78 3.68
N ASN A 5 16.01 -3.63 3.13
CA ASN A 5 15.08 -4.45 3.91
C ASN A 5 15.82 -5.52 4.75
N SER A 6 17.00 -5.96 4.30
CA SER A 6 17.85 -6.87 5.09
C SER A 6 18.52 -6.15 6.26
N VAL A 7 19.03 -4.93 6.06
CA VAL A 7 19.67 -4.14 7.13
C VAL A 7 18.68 -3.86 8.27
N THR A 8 17.47 -3.41 7.94
CA THR A 8 16.43 -3.15 8.95
C THR A 8 16.07 -4.41 9.75
N LYS A 9 16.00 -5.58 9.09
CA LYS A 9 15.77 -6.86 9.76
C LYS A 9 16.89 -7.21 10.73
N PHE A 10 18.15 -7.04 10.33
CA PHE A 10 19.28 -7.29 11.21
C PHE A 10 19.31 -6.34 12.41
N ILE A 11 19.01 -5.05 12.22
CA ILE A 11 18.87 -4.09 13.32
C ILE A 11 17.79 -4.57 14.31
N GLY A 12 16.62 -4.98 13.80
CA GLY A 12 15.55 -5.52 14.65
C GLY A 12 15.98 -6.75 15.45
N ILE A 13 16.65 -7.71 14.81
CA ILE A 13 17.18 -8.91 15.48
C ILE A 13 18.21 -8.52 16.55
N SER A 14 19.13 -7.61 16.25
CA SER A 14 20.12 -7.11 17.20
C SER A 14 19.48 -6.44 18.42
N LEU A 15 18.38 -5.69 18.23
CA LEU A 15 17.64 -5.09 19.34
C LEU A 15 16.94 -6.14 20.22
N VAL A 16 16.40 -7.20 19.63
CA VAL A 16 15.82 -8.33 20.39
C VAL A 16 16.88 -9.04 21.21
N ILE A 17 18.05 -9.30 20.61
CA ILE A 17 19.19 -9.89 21.33
C ILE A 17 19.63 -8.97 22.47
N LEU A 18 19.76 -7.66 22.21
CA LEU A 18 20.16 -6.68 23.22
C LEU A 18 19.16 -6.62 24.39
N ALA A 19 17.86 -6.66 24.10
CA ALA A 19 16.81 -6.72 25.12
C ALA A 19 16.93 -7.99 25.98
N PHE A 20 17.20 -9.14 25.35
CA PHE A 20 17.43 -10.39 26.06
C PHE A 20 18.67 -10.29 26.97
N LEU A 21 19.81 -9.82 26.44
CA LEU A 21 21.04 -9.62 27.22
C LEU A 21 20.84 -8.68 28.42
N ASN A 22 20.00 -7.65 28.28
CA ASN A 22 19.66 -6.74 29.37
C ASN A 22 18.83 -7.43 30.47
N ILE A 23 17.91 -8.35 30.13
CA ILE A 23 17.14 -9.13 31.12
C ILE A 23 18.07 -10.02 31.96
N PHE A 24 19.07 -10.66 31.34
CA PHE A 24 20.07 -11.46 32.07
C PHE A 24 21.16 -10.62 32.75
N LYS A 25 21.02 -9.29 32.78
CA LYS A 25 21.99 -8.33 33.34
C LYS A 25 23.40 -8.48 32.76
N ILE A 26 23.52 -9.01 31.53
CA ILE A 26 24.80 -9.09 30.80
C ILE A 26 25.19 -7.69 30.29
N VAL A 27 24.19 -6.88 29.95
CA VAL A 27 24.34 -5.47 29.54
C VAL A 27 23.43 -4.63 30.43
N SER A 28 23.88 -3.44 30.83
CA SER A 28 23.05 -2.46 31.53
C SER A 28 22.66 -1.35 30.57
N LEU A 29 21.38 -1.30 30.19
CA LEU A 29 20.82 -0.20 29.41
C LEU A 29 20.33 0.90 30.35
N THR A 30 21.02 2.05 30.33
CA THR A 30 20.57 3.25 31.05
C THR A 30 19.26 3.75 30.45
N PRO A 31 18.34 4.36 31.22
CA PRO A 31 17.07 4.87 30.70
C PRO A 31 17.20 5.82 29.50
N VAL A 32 18.29 6.57 29.40
CA VAL A 32 18.61 7.45 28.26
C VAL A 32 18.78 6.67 26.94
N TYR A 33 19.33 5.45 26.99
CA TYR A 33 19.42 4.59 25.80
C TYR A 33 18.03 4.21 25.30
N LEU A 34 17.14 3.83 26.22
CA LEU A 34 15.76 3.45 25.89
C LEU A 34 14.99 4.62 25.27
N MET A 35 15.20 5.85 25.78
CA MET A 35 14.64 7.06 25.20
C MET A 35 15.14 7.31 23.77
N GLY A 36 16.45 7.15 23.51
CA GLY A 36 16.99 7.26 22.15
C GLY A 36 16.38 6.23 21.20
N PHE A 37 16.23 4.99 21.67
CA PHE A 37 15.63 3.90 20.89
C PHE A 37 14.14 4.13 20.61
N SER A 38 13.37 4.64 21.55
CA SER A 38 11.93 4.86 21.37
C SER A 38 11.64 6.07 20.47
N ILE A 39 12.43 7.14 20.57
CA ILE A 39 12.36 8.26 19.63
C ILE A 39 12.73 7.79 18.21
N ALA A 40 13.79 6.99 18.07
CA ALA A 40 14.18 6.43 16.78
C ALA A 40 13.08 5.54 16.19
N ALA A 41 12.47 4.67 17.01
CA ALA A 41 11.36 3.83 16.62
C ALA A 41 10.18 4.66 16.10
N LEU A 42 9.82 5.75 16.78
CA LEU A 42 8.75 6.64 16.34
C LEU A 42 9.03 7.23 14.95
N PHE A 43 10.26 7.70 14.70
CA PHE A 43 10.63 8.23 13.38
C PHE A 43 10.61 7.16 12.29
N PHE A 44 11.06 5.94 12.58
CA PHE A 44 10.93 4.81 11.63
C PHE A 44 9.47 4.50 11.34
N THR A 45 8.61 4.45 12.35
CA THR A 45 7.18 4.21 12.17
C THR A 45 6.50 5.31 11.35
N ILE A 46 6.83 6.58 11.60
CA ILE A 46 6.31 7.69 10.78
C ILE A 46 6.83 7.58 9.34
N ASN A 47 8.09 7.19 9.15
CA ASN A 47 8.63 6.95 7.81
C ASN A 47 7.85 5.85 7.07
N ASP A 48 7.49 4.75 7.74
CA ASP A 48 6.67 3.69 7.15
C ASP A 48 5.27 4.18 6.76
N PHE A 49 4.67 5.07 7.56
CA PHE A 49 3.41 5.73 7.21
C PHE A 49 3.55 6.63 5.97
N VAL A 50 4.63 7.42 5.90
CA VAL A 50 4.94 8.25 4.72
C VAL A 50 5.23 7.40 3.49
N GLU A 51 5.88 6.24 3.66
CA GLU A 51 6.08 5.27 2.59
C GLU A 51 4.75 4.73 2.06
N PHE A 52 3.84 4.32 2.95
CA PHE A 52 2.50 3.91 2.56
C PHE A 52 1.75 4.99 1.77
N LYS A 53 1.81 6.26 2.20
CA LYS A 53 1.19 7.39 1.49
C LYS A 53 1.87 7.72 0.16
N SER A 54 3.17 7.47 0.06
CA SER A 54 3.91 7.60 -1.20
C SER A 54 3.46 6.58 -2.23
N ASP A 55 3.17 5.35 -1.81
CA ASP A 55 2.70 4.26 -2.69
C ASP A 55 1.27 4.46 -3.21
N GLU A 56 0.50 5.39 -2.61
CA GLU A 56 -0.80 5.84 -3.14
C GLU A 56 -0.65 6.92 -4.22
N LYS A 57 0.47 7.63 -4.28
CA LYS A 57 0.70 8.69 -5.27
C LYS A 57 1.36 8.14 -6.52
N THR A 58 1.02 8.74 -7.66
CA THR A 58 1.60 8.41 -8.97
C THR A 58 3.06 8.87 -9.11
N ASP A 59 3.52 9.75 -8.23
CA ASP A 59 4.90 10.28 -8.24
C ASP A 59 5.84 9.41 -7.37
N PRO A 60 6.81 8.70 -7.99
CA PRO A 60 7.77 7.87 -7.25
C PRO A 60 8.72 8.67 -6.35
N PHE A 61 8.79 9.99 -6.50
CA PHE A 61 9.60 10.88 -5.66
C PHE A 61 8.81 11.60 -4.58
N ALA A 62 7.51 11.31 -4.46
CA ALA A 62 6.67 11.88 -3.43
C ALA A 62 7.31 11.67 -2.05
N PHE A 63 7.44 12.76 -1.29
CA PHE A 63 7.97 12.76 0.07
C PHE A 63 9.42 12.27 0.23
N LYS A 64 10.22 12.15 -0.83
CA LYS A 64 11.62 11.70 -0.74
C LYS A 64 12.44 12.48 0.29
N LYS A 65 12.30 13.81 0.31
CA LYS A 65 12.98 14.67 1.30
C LYS A 65 12.53 14.34 2.72
N THR A 66 11.22 14.23 2.95
CA THR A 66 10.64 13.89 4.24
C THR A 66 11.14 12.54 4.76
N LYS A 67 11.18 11.51 3.90
CA LYS A 67 11.71 10.17 4.25
C LYS A 67 13.17 10.25 4.70
N ILE A 68 14.02 10.92 3.92
CA ILE A 68 15.44 11.10 4.26
C ILE A 68 15.60 11.86 5.59
N THR A 69 14.82 12.91 5.79
CA THR A 69 14.85 13.70 7.03
C THR A 69 14.42 12.87 8.25
N LEU A 70 13.35 12.06 8.12
CA LEU A 70 12.90 11.17 9.20
C LEU A 70 13.95 10.11 9.54
N LEU A 71 14.55 9.48 8.53
CA LEU A 71 15.63 8.52 8.72
C LEU A 71 16.86 9.16 9.39
N PHE A 72 17.21 10.39 8.99
CA PHE A 72 18.30 11.14 9.60
C PHE A 72 18.03 11.40 11.09
N PHE A 73 16.83 11.85 11.45
CA PHE A 73 16.45 12.05 12.85
C PHE A 73 16.38 10.73 13.64
N ALA A 74 15.93 9.64 13.02
CA ALA A 74 15.95 8.31 13.64
C ALA A 74 17.38 7.88 13.99
N ILE A 75 18.33 8.08 13.07
CA ILE A 75 19.75 7.75 13.29
C ILE A 75 20.36 8.66 14.36
N ILE A 76 20.06 9.96 14.35
CA ILE A 76 20.50 10.87 15.41
C ILE A 76 19.97 10.43 16.77
N ALA A 77 18.67 10.12 16.84
CA ALA A 77 18.06 9.68 18.09
C ALA A 77 18.70 8.39 18.61
N PHE A 78 18.98 7.45 17.71
CA PHE A 78 19.60 6.17 18.04
C PHE A 78 21.08 6.32 18.46
N MET A 79 21.85 7.16 17.76
CA MET A 79 23.32 7.23 17.89
C MET A 79 23.83 8.35 18.78
N ILE A 80 23.08 9.43 18.96
CA ILE A 80 23.58 10.64 19.64
C ILE A 80 22.94 10.82 21.00
N ILE A 81 21.61 10.63 21.13
CA ILE A 81 20.89 10.80 22.39
C ILE A 81 21.51 10.01 23.55
N PRO A 82 21.89 8.73 23.39
CA PRO A 82 22.47 7.97 24.49
C PRO A 82 23.82 8.49 24.99
N PHE A 83 24.53 9.26 24.17
CA PHE A 83 25.87 9.79 24.48
C PHE A 83 25.87 11.28 24.82
N LEU A 84 24.73 11.95 24.72
CA LEU A 84 24.58 13.33 25.14
C LEU A 84 24.76 13.40 26.66
N SER A 85 25.78 14.15 27.11
CA SER A 85 26.05 14.42 28.53
C SER A 85 25.09 15.45 29.12
N VAL A 86 23.79 15.24 28.89
CA VAL A 86 22.72 16.10 29.40
C VAL A 86 22.08 15.40 30.60
N GLU A 87 21.99 16.10 31.71
CA GLU A 87 21.30 15.62 32.91
C GLU A 87 19.79 15.77 32.73
N TRP A 88 19.18 14.74 32.16
CA TRP A 88 17.72 14.63 32.08
C TRP A 88 17.16 14.10 33.39
N SER A 89 16.02 14.63 33.84
CA SER A 89 15.31 14.04 34.98
C SER A 89 14.73 12.68 34.57
N GLU A 90 14.72 11.72 35.51
CA GLU A 90 14.19 10.38 35.26
C GLU A 90 12.72 10.42 34.82
N ALA A 91 11.92 11.26 35.48
CA ALA A 91 10.51 11.47 35.13
C ALA A 91 10.34 11.99 33.69
N PHE A 92 11.23 12.85 33.21
CA PHE A 92 11.18 13.32 31.83
C PHE A 92 11.50 12.20 30.84
N ILE A 93 12.57 11.44 31.08
CA ILE A 93 12.95 10.30 30.24
C ILE A 93 11.80 9.28 30.16
N GLU A 94 11.20 8.94 31.30
CA GLU A 94 10.10 7.98 31.37
C GLU A 94 8.86 8.46 30.60
N ASN A 95 8.50 9.74 30.75
CA ASN A 95 7.37 10.34 30.03
C ASN A 95 7.62 10.34 28.52
N VAL A 96 8.81 10.75 28.06
CA VAL A 96 9.16 10.74 26.64
C VAL A 96 9.14 9.31 26.09
N ASN A 97 9.71 8.36 26.83
CA ASN A 97 9.74 6.96 26.41
C ASN A 97 8.31 6.39 26.28
N THR A 98 7.46 6.64 27.28
CA THR A 98 6.07 6.19 27.29
C THR A 98 5.28 6.80 26.14
N PHE A 99 5.39 8.11 25.95
CA PHE A 99 4.74 8.83 24.86
C PHE A 99 5.16 8.29 23.49
N THR A 100 6.47 8.19 23.25
CA THR A 100 7.00 7.73 21.96
C THR A 100 6.62 6.29 21.66
N ILE A 101 6.63 5.39 22.65
CA ILE A 101 6.17 4.01 22.49
C ILE A 101 4.68 3.97 22.14
N LEU A 102 3.83 4.67 22.90
CA LEU A 102 2.37 4.68 22.64
C LEU A 102 2.05 5.25 21.26
N CYS A 103 2.69 6.36 20.87
CA CYS A 103 2.54 6.93 19.54
C CYS A 103 3.02 5.97 18.45
N SER A 104 4.17 5.32 18.64
CA SER A 104 4.70 4.35 17.66
C SER A 104 3.72 3.20 17.47
N ILE A 105 3.24 2.60 18.55
CA ILE A 105 2.29 1.49 18.49
C ILE A 105 0.98 1.94 17.82
N GLY A 106 0.44 3.10 18.18
CA GLY A 106 -0.76 3.65 17.57
C GLY A 106 -0.64 3.84 16.06
N VAL A 107 0.48 4.43 15.61
CA VAL A 107 0.73 4.62 14.17
C VAL A 107 0.95 3.27 13.46
N VAL A 108 1.65 2.31 14.08
CA VAL A 108 1.83 0.96 13.51
C VAL A 108 0.47 0.30 13.25
N PHE A 109 -0.42 0.26 14.25
CA PHE A 109 -1.74 -0.36 14.08
C PHE A 109 -2.58 0.37 13.04
N PHE A 110 -2.52 1.70 13.01
CA PHE A 110 -3.21 2.50 11.99
C PHE A 110 -2.72 2.18 10.57
N VAL A 111 -1.39 2.13 10.36
CA VAL A 111 -0.79 1.77 9.06
C VAL A 111 -1.15 0.35 8.65
N ILE A 112 -1.16 -0.61 9.59
CA ILE A 112 -1.56 -1.99 9.31
C ILE A 112 -3.02 -2.04 8.85
N GLY A 113 -3.92 -1.31 9.52
CA GLY A 113 -5.33 -1.20 9.12
C GLY A 113 -5.48 -0.70 7.69
N LEU A 114 -4.85 0.44 7.37
CA LEU A 114 -4.90 1.02 6.02
C LEU A 114 -4.32 0.08 4.94
N LYS A 115 -3.24 -0.65 5.25
CA LYS A 115 -2.66 -1.64 4.33
C LYS A 115 -3.62 -2.80 4.06
N GLN A 116 -4.33 -3.27 5.09
CA GLN A 116 -5.31 -4.36 4.93
C GLN A 116 -6.51 -3.91 4.10
N GLU A 117 -7.05 -2.71 4.34
CA GLU A 117 -8.11 -2.11 3.54
C GLU A 117 -7.69 -2.01 2.06
N LYS A 118 -6.50 -1.46 1.79
CA LYS A 118 -5.97 -1.36 0.43
C LYS A 118 -5.85 -2.73 -0.26
N ILE A 119 -5.34 -3.75 0.44
CA ILE A 119 -5.23 -5.11 -0.11
C ILE A 119 -6.61 -5.69 -0.40
N ALA A 120 -7.61 -5.43 0.45
CA ALA A 120 -8.97 -5.88 0.24
C ALA A 120 -9.59 -5.21 -1.00
N ASP A 121 -9.43 -3.90 -1.15
CA ASP A 121 -9.92 -3.13 -2.30
C ASP A 121 -9.26 -3.58 -3.60
N GLU A 122 -7.93 -3.78 -3.60
CA GLU A 122 -7.20 -4.28 -4.77
C GLU A 122 -7.65 -5.69 -5.18
N LYS A 123 -7.94 -6.56 -4.20
CA LYS A 123 -8.48 -7.91 -4.47
C LYS A 123 -9.89 -7.83 -5.03
N LEU A 124 -10.77 -7.00 -4.46
CA LEU A 124 -12.13 -6.80 -4.94
C LEU A 124 -12.13 -6.26 -6.37
N LYS A 125 -11.27 -5.28 -6.66
CA LYS A 125 -11.11 -4.71 -8.00
C LYS A 125 -10.65 -5.75 -9.01
N LYS A 126 -9.66 -6.58 -8.66
CA LYS A 126 -9.24 -7.70 -9.52
C LYS A 126 -10.37 -8.68 -9.79
N LEU A 127 -11.14 -9.07 -8.77
CA LEU A 127 -12.29 -9.95 -8.96
C LEU A 127 -13.34 -9.32 -9.89
N MET A 128 -13.63 -8.02 -9.74
CA MET A 128 -14.54 -7.31 -10.64
C MET A 128 -14.00 -7.23 -12.06
N ASP A 129 -12.71 -6.94 -12.24
CA ASP A 129 -12.07 -6.89 -13.56
C ASP A 129 -12.07 -8.26 -14.24
N ASP A 130 -11.85 -9.35 -13.48
CA ASP A 130 -11.90 -10.72 -13.97
C ASP A 130 -13.34 -11.13 -14.36
N ILE A 131 -14.34 -10.80 -13.54
CA ILE A 131 -15.76 -11.03 -13.87
C ILE A 131 -16.18 -10.21 -15.10
N ALA A 132 -15.74 -8.96 -15.19
CA ALA A 132 -16.03 -8.09 -16.32
C ALA A 132 -15.43 -8.65 -17.62
N LYS A 133 -14.18 -9.13 -17.57
CA LYS A 133 -13.56 -9.82 -18.71
C LYS A 133 -14.31 -11.08 -19.10
N GLU A 134 -14.65 -11.94 -18.15
CA GLU A 134 -15.39 -13.17 -18.46
C GLU A 134 -16.78 -12.87 -19.04
N THR A 135 -17.45 -11.83 -18.54
CA THR A 135 -18.75 -11.39 -19.06
C THR A 135 -18.64 -10.81 -20.47
N ILE A 136 -17.60 -10.00 -20.73
CA ILE A 136 -17.33 -9.44 -22.05
C ILE A 136 -16.96 -10.56 -23.04
N GLU A 137 -16.12 -11.51 -22.65
CA GLU A 137 -15.76 -12.67 -23.47
C GLU A 137 -16.99 -13.51 -23.82
N LYS A 138 -17.85 -13.83 -22.84
CA LYS A 138 -19.13 -14.51 -23.08
C LYS A 138 -20.05 -13.72 -24.01
N PHE A 139 -20.13 -12.40 -23.85
CA PHE A 139 -20.92 -11.54 -24.74
C PHE A 139 -20.38 -11.57 -26.18
N ILE A 140 -19.06 -11.56 -26.36
CA ILE A 140 -18.40 -11.63 -27.67
C ILE A 140 -18.58 -13.00 -28.32
N GLU A 141 -18.47 -14.09 -27.56
CA GLU A 141 -18.56 -15.45 -28.10
C GLU A 141 -20.00 -15.90 -28.36
N ASP A 142 -20.96 -15.57 -27.50
CA ASP A 142 -22.32 -16.14 -27.58
C ASP A 142 -23.38 -15.18 -28.12
N GLU A 143 -23.29 -13.88 -27.84
CA GLU A 143 -24.36 -12.91 -28.18
C GLU A 143 -24.06 -12.09 -29.43
N LEU A 144 -22.81 -11.70 -29.64
CA LEU A 144 -22.38 -10.96 -30.82
C LEU A 144 -22.63 -11.70 -32.14
N PRO A 145 -22.35 -13.02 -32.27
CA PRO A 145 -22.63 -13.76 -33.50
C PRO A 145 -24.14 -13.87 -33.75
N LYS A 146 -24.94 -14.07 -32.71
CA LYS A 146 -26.41 -14.16 -32.82
C LYS A 146 -27.01 -12.83 -33.30
N ARG A 147 -26.53 -11.70 -32.77
CA ARG A 147 -26.95 -10.37 -33.22
C ARG A 147 -26.47 -10.05 -34.63
N ALA A 148 -25.25 -10.45 -34.99
CA ALA A 148 -24.75 -10.31 -36.35
C ALA A 148 -25.59 -11.14 -37.35
N GLN A 149 -25.95 -12.38 -36.99
CA GLN A 149 -26.81 -13.24 -37.81
C GLN A 149 -28.22 -12.64 -37.98
N GLN A 150 -28.79 -12.10 -36.91
CA GLN A 150 -30.10 -11.43 -36.96
C GLN A 150 -30.08 -10.19 -37.85
N ALA A 151 -29.04 -9.35 -37.76
CA ALA A 151 -28.90 -8.17 -38.61
C ALA A 151 -28.73 -8.53 -40.09
N VAL A 152 -27.97 -9.59 -40.41
CA VAL A 152 -27.84 -10.11 -41.78
C VAL A 152 -29.19 -10.60 -42.30
N ASN A 153 -29.94 -11.36 -41.49
CA ASN A 153 -31.28 -11.84 -41.87
C ASN A 153 -32.28 -10.70 -42.08
N GLU A 154 -32.27 -9.67 -41.24
CA GLU A 154 -33.12 -8.48 -41.44
C GLU A 154 -32.77 -7.71 -42.71
N THR A 155 -31.50 -7.67 -43.10
CA THR A 155 -31.03 -6.99 -44.31
C THR A 155 -31.47 -7.76 -45.57
N ASP A 156 -31.33 -9.09 -45.56
CA ASP A 156 -31.78 -9.95 -46.67
C ASP A 156 -33.32 -9.89 -46.83
N ILE A 157 -34.07 -9.81 -45.73
CA ILE A 157 -35.53 -9.61 -45.76
C ILE A 157 -35.89 -8.26 -46.39
N LYS A 158 -35.18 -7.18 -46.03
CA LYS A 158 -35.41 -5.85 -46.61
C LYS A 158 -35.15 -5.82 -48.12
N GLU A 159 -34.06 -6.43 -48.58
CA GLU A 159 -33.77 -6.50 -50.02
C GLU A 159 -34.83 -7.29 -50.81
N ARG A 160 -35.31 -8.42 -50.26
CA ARG A 160 -36.37 -9.21 -50.90
C ARG A 160 -37.68 -8.45 -51.01
N ILE A 161 -38.05 -7.70 -49.96
CA ILE A 161 -39.23 -6.84 -49.98
C ILE A 161 -39.09 -5.73 -51.03
N GLN A 162 -37.89 -5.18 -51.22
CA GLN A 162 -37.65 -4.13 -52.20
C GLN A 162 -37.70 -4.66 -53.64
N ARG A 163 -37.09 -5.82 -53.92
CA ARG A 163 -37.22 -6.49 -55.23
C ARG A 163 -38.66 -6.85 -55.57
N ALA A 164 -39.42 -7.39 -54.61
CA ALA A 164 -40.82 -7.71 -54.81
C ALA A 164 -41.67 -6.45 -55.10
N LYS A 165 -41.32 -5.29 -54.52
CA LYS A 165 -42.00 -4.02 -54.83
C LYS A 165 -41.69 -3.54 -56.25
N GLU A 166 -40.43 -3.63 -56.68
CA GLU A 166 -40.02 -3.27 -58.05
C GLU A 166 -40.67 -4.18 -59.11
N GLU A 167 -40.82 -5.47 -58.83
CA GLU A 167 -41.54 -6.41 -59.71
C GLU A 167 -43.04 -6.05 -59.82
N ILE A 168 -43.71 -5.74 -58.70
CA ILE A 168 -45.12 -5.34 -58.69
C ILE A 168 -45.35 -4.00 -59.41
N GLU A 169 -44.38 -3.09 -59.38
CA GLU A 169 -44.46 -1.78 -60.02
C GLU A 169 -44.21 -1.88 -61.55
N ASN A 170 -43.36 -2.80 -61.98
CA ASN A 170 -43.13 -3.10 -63.40
C ASN A 170 -44.31 -3.85 -64.05
N ASP A 171 -45.02 -4.71 -63.31
CA ASP A 171 -46.22 -5.41 -63.81
C ASP A 171 -47.47 -4.50 -63.96
N LYS A 172 -47.40 -3.25 -63.48
CA LYS A 172 -48.50 -2.27 -63.54
C LYS A 172 -48.39 -1.25 -64.68
N ASN A 173 -47.28 -1.25 -65.44
CA ASN A 173 -47.06 -0.39 -66.61
C ASN A 173 -47.15 -1.19 -67.91
#